data_AF-A0A7X7H541-F1
#
_entry.id   AF-A0A7X7H541-F1
#
_cell.length_a   1.000
_cell.length_b   1.000
_cell.length_c   1.000
_cell.angle_alpha   90.00
_cell.angle_beta   90.00
_cell.angle_gamma   90.00
#
_symmetry.space_group_name_H-M   'P 1'
#
loop_
_entity.id
_entity.type
_entity.pdbx_description
1 polymer ?
#
loop_
_entity_poly.entity_id
_entity_poly.type
_entity_poly.pdbx_seq_one_letter_code
_entity_poly.pdbx_strand_id
1 'polypeptide(L)'
;MMRKLFKKRFKKRLGITLMASLLLAGCVSVEPSKKDEFTVPKGELVRYEGDSKLYDCVGVGPQKCLRVKRGGSDEWSFFYSQIEGFEYQEGYRYQLLIDEFPL
;
A
#
# COMPACT_ATOMS: atom_id res chain seq x y z
N MET A 1 -22.76 -23.51 -8.90
CA MET A 1 -23.72 -23.58 -10.03
C MET A 1 -25.03 -22.93 -9.57
N MET A 2 -25.66 -22.11 -10.42
CA MET A 2 -26.96 -21.41 -10.26
C MET A 2 -27.01 -20.27 -9.22
N ARG A 3 -26.61 -19.04 -9.58
CA ARG A 3 -27.38 -17.98 -10.30
C ARG A 3 -28.39 -17.22 -9.43
N LYS A 4 -28.05 -15.94 -9.22
CA LYS A 4 -28.89 -14.72 -9.26
C LYS A 4 -30.10 -14.66 -8.31
N LEU A 5 -30.21 -13.54 -7.58
CA LEU A 5 -31.16 -12.46 -7.92
C LEU A 5 -31.05 -11.29 -6.94
N PHE A 6 -30.53 -10.19 -7.47
CA PHE A 6 -30.92 -8.81 -7.18
C PHE A 6 -32.28 -8.67 -6.48
N LYS A 7 -32.31 -8.12 -5.26
CA LYS A 7 -33.47 -7.39 -4.72
C LYS A 7 -33.13 -6.69 -3.40
N LYS A 8 -32.84 -5.39 -3.46
CA LYS A 8 -33.55 -4.43 -2.59
C LYS A 8 -33.43 -3.01 -3.13
N ARG A 9 -34.53 -2.59 -3.75
CA ARG A 9 -34.85 -1.20 -4.09
C ARG A 9 -34.85 -0.37 -2.82
N PHE A 10 -33.89 0.54 -2.65
CA PHE A 10 -34.05 1.64 -1.71
C PHE A 10 -34.81 2.75 -2.43
N LYS A 11 -36.12 2.76 -2.19
CA LYS A 11 -37.11 3.63 -2.83
C LYS A 11 -37.44 4.74 -1.83
N LYS A 12 -37.56 5.98 -2.35
CA LYS A 12 -38.18 7.19 -1.73
C LYS A 12 -37.19 7.98 -0.84
N ARG A 13 -37.09 9.30 -0.91
CA ARG A 13 -38.16 10.29 -1.05
C ARG A 13 -37.74 11.52 -1.86
N LEU A 14 -38.66 11.92 -2.73
CA LEU A 14 -38.80 13.19 -3.42
C LEU A 14 -39.08 14.30 -2.40
N GLY A 15 -38.40 15.43 -2.51
CA GLY A 15 -38.61 16.61 -1.67
C GLY A 15 -37.82 17.80 -2.20
N ILE A 16 -38.34 18.42 -3.27
CA ILE A 16 -37.91 19.72 -3.76
C ILE A 16 -38.54 20.76 -2.83
N THR A 17 -37.73 21.49 -2.07
CA THR A 17 -38.17 22.70 -1.35
C THR A 17 -37.21 23.84 -1.68
N LEU A 18 -37.66 24.70 -2.60
CA LEU A 18 -37.16 26.05 -2.81
C LEU A 18 -37.52 26.88 -1.57
N MET A 19 -36.52 27.29 -0.80
CA MET A 19 -36.66 28.43 0.11
C MET A 19 -35.43 29.33 -0.03
N ALA A 20 -35.67 30.47 -0.66
CA ALA A 20 -34.79 31.61 -0.66
C ALA A 20 -34.86 32.28 0.72
N SER A 21 -33.70 32.43 1.36
CA SER A 21 -33.55 33.29 2.55
C SER A 21 -32.14 33.86 2.56
N LEU A 22 -32.05 35.13 2.17
CA LEU A 22 -30.92 36.04 2.32
C LEU A 22 -30.90 36.54 3.77
N LEU A 23 -29.92 36.11 4.58
CA LEU A 23 -29.45 36.83 5.78
C LEU A 23 -27.95 36.52 5.92
N LEU A 24 -27.10 37.45 5.47
CA LEU A 24 -25.65 37.41 5.65
C LEU A 24 -25.30 37.76 7.10
N ALA A 25 -25.40 36.79 8.01
CA ALA A 25 -24.65 36.81 9.25
C ALA A 25 -23.24 36.28 8.95
N GLY A 26 -22.25 37.17 8.89
CA GLY A 26 -20.85 36.81 8.64
C GLY A 26 -20.28 35.99 9.79
N CYS A 27 -20.36 34.66 9.70
CA CYS A 27 -19.47 33.79 10.46
C CYS A 27 -18.06 33.96 9.90
N VAL A 28 -17.12 34.38 10.73
CA VAL A 28 -15.70 34.15 10.46
C VAL A 28 -15.48 32.64 10.48
N SER A 29 -15.60 32.01 9.32
CA SER A 29 -15.01 30.69 9.13
C SER A 29 -13.52 30.90 9.17
N VAL A 30 -12.91 30.71 10.35
CA VAL A 30 -11.53 30.27 10.40
C VAL A 30 -11.55 28.95 9.63
N GLU A 31 -11.15 29.00 8.36
CA GLU A 31 -10.83 27.81 7.61
C GLU A 31 -9.80 27.07 8.46
N PRO A 32 -10.07 25.81 8.87
CA PRO A 32 -9.05 25.01 9.49
C PRO A 32 -7.90 25.00 8.49
N SER A 33 -6.80 25.64 8.88
CA SER A 33 -5.53 25.57 8.18
C SER A 33 -5.38 24.12 7.71
N LYS A 34 -5.35 23.93 6.39
CA LYS A 34 -5.04 22.67 5.73
C LYS A 34 -3.66 22.28 6.24
N LYS A 35 -3.61 21.64 7.41
CA LYS A 35 -2.44 20.88 7.84
C LYS A 35 -2.24 19.91 6.71
N ASP A 36 -1.09 19.99 6.08
CA ASP A 36 -0.67 19.09 5.04
C ASP A 36 -0.98 17.67 5.50
N GLU A 37 -2.06 17.11 4.94
CA GLU A 37 -2.40 15.71 5.11
C GLU A 37 -1.33 14.97 4.32
N PHE A 38 -0.25 14.65 5.02
CA PHE A 38 0.78 13.76 4.52
C PHE A 38 0.10 12.43 4.24
N THR A 39 -0.36 12.29 3.01
CA THR A 39 -1.00 11.07 2.53
C THR A 39 0.12 10.05 2.44
N VAL A 40 0.28 9.24 3.49
CA VAL A 40 1.20 8.11 3.47
C VAL A 40 0.80 7.27 2.25
N PRO A 41 1.68 7.10 1.25
CA PRO A 41 1.33 6.33 0.09
C PRO A 41 1.00 4.90 0.54
N LYS A 42 -0.10 4.37 0.01
CA LYS A 42 -0.50 2.99 0.28
C LYS A 42 0.54 2.06 -0.34
N GLY A 43 1.03 1.10 0.45
CA GLY A 43 1.96 0.09 -0.04
C GLY A 43 1.36 -0.84 -1.10
N GLU A 44 2.22 -1.40 -1.93
CA GLU A 44 1.91 -2.44 -2.92
C GLU A 44 2.40 -3.80 -2.41
N LEU A 45 1.51 -4.79 -2.33
CA LEU A 45 1.89 -6.15 -1.90
C LEU A 45 2.52 -6.92 -3.07
N VAL A 46 3.82 -7.21 -2.96
CA VAL A 46 4.63 -7.86 -4.01
C VAL A 46 5.17 -9.20 -3.51
N ARG A 47 5.16 -10.21 -4.40
CA ARG A 47 5.76 -11.53 -4.11
C ARG A 47 7.27 -11.51 -4.38
N TYR A 48 8.03 -12.12 -3.47
CA TYR A 48 9.46 -12.37 -3.62
C TYR A 48 9.80 -13.84 -3.43
N GLU A 49 10.80 -14.33 -4.17
CA GLU A 49 11.48 -15.58 -3.84
C GLU A 49 12.88 -15.26 -3.32
N GLY A 50 13.24 -15.75 -2.13
CA GLY A 50 14.55 -15.56 -1.52
C GLY A 50 15.40 -16.83 -1.59
N ASP A 51 16.68 -16.68 -1.92
CA ASP A 51 17.62 -17.80 -1.96
C ASP A 51 18.04 -18.30 -0.56
N SER A 52 18.66 -19.47 -0.49
CA SER A 52 19.01 -20.16 0.76
C SER A 52 20.37 -19.82 1.35
N LYS A 53 21.06 -18.82 0.79
CA LYS A 53 22.32 -18.31 1.30
C LYS A 53 22.43 -16.81 1.03
N LEU A 54 23.29 -16.15 1.81
CA LEU A 54 23.71 -14.78 1.53
C LEU A 54 24.98 -14.78 0.67
N TYR A 55 25.16 -13.70 -0.07
CA TYR A 55 26.23 -13.55 -1.06
C TYR A 55 27.05 -12.30 -0.76
N ASP A 56 28.34 -12.34 -1.06
CA ASP A 56 29.16 -11.13 -1.08
C ASP A 56 28.64 -10.18 -2.16
N CYS A 57 28.38 -8.94 -1.75
CA CYS A 57 27.84 -7.87 -2.58
C CYS A 57 28.39 -6.52 -2.09
N VAL A 58 28.23 -5.48 -2.91
CA VAL A 58 28.58 -4.10 -2.53
C VAL A 58 27.37 -3.21 -2.73
N GLY A 59 26.83 -2.67 -1.65
CA GLY A 59 25.79 -1.64 -1.66
C GLY A 59 26.44 -0.27 -1.47
N VAL A 60 26.31 0.29 -0.27
CA VAL A 60 27.13 1.43 0.17
C VAL A 60 28.58 1.04 0.52
N GLY A 61 28.83 -0.26 0.68
CA GLY A 61 30.12 -0.89 0.97
C GLY A 61 30.02 -2.41 0.91
N PRO A 62 31.13 -3.15 1.13
CA PRO A 62 31.13 -4.62 1.15
C PRO A 62 30.23 -5.17 2.27
N GLN A 63 29.36 -6.11 1.92
CA GLN A 63 28.42 -6.73 2.85
C GLN A 63 27.92 -8.09 2.33
N LYS A 64 27.03 -8.74 3.11
CA LYS A 64 26.29 -9.93 2.69
C LYS A 64 24.87 -9.55 2.30
N CYS A 65 24.44 -9.89 1.08
CA CYS A 65 23.10 -9.63 0.58
C CYS A 65 22.32 -10.91 0.34
N LEU A 66 21.00 -10.84 0.50
CA LEU A 66 20.09 -11.86 -0.01
C LEU A 66 19.95 -11.70 -1.54
N ARG A 67 19.81 -12.79 -2.28
CA ARG A 67 19.33 -12.73 -3.66
C ARG A 67 17.85 -13.02 -3.71
N VAL A 68 17.14 -12.26 -4.53
CA VAL A 68 15.70 -12.38 -4.68
C VAL A 68 15.25 -12.37 -6.13
N LYS A 69 14.08 -12.98 -6.38
CA LYS A 69 13.27 -12.75 -7.58
C LYS A 69 12.03 -11.96 -7.19
N ARG A 70 11.90 -10.73 -7.67
CA ARG A 70 10.73 -9.85 -7.42
C ARG A 70 9.63 -10.14 -8.43
N GLY A 71 8.38 -10.21 -7.98
CA GLY A 71 7.20 -10.29 -8.85
C GLY A 71 7.16 -11.51 -9.78
N GLY A 72 7.85 -12.60 -9.44
CA GLY A 72 7.98 -13.78 -10.30
C GLY A 72 8.94 -13.61 -11.47
N SER A 73 9.87 -12.64 -11.41
CA SER A 73 10.98 -12.53 -12.36
C SER A 73 11.77 -13.86 -12.47
N ASP A 74 12.23 -14.16 -13.68
CA ASP A 74 13.12 -15.32 -13.91
C ASP A 74 14.57 -15.06 -13.46
N GLU A 75 14.94 -13.79 -13.28
CA GLU A 75 16.28 -13.35 -12.94
C GLU A 75 16.45 -13.05 -11.45
N TRP A 76 17.58 -13.50 -10.90
CA TRP A 76 17.99 -13.18 -9.54
C TRP A 76 18.64 -11.80 -9.47
N SER A 77 18.23 -10.98 -8.50
CA SER A 77 18.86 -9.71 -8.17
C SER A 77 19.29 -9.67 -6.70
N PHE A 78 20.20 -8.76 -6.34
CA PHE A 78 20.57 -8.56 -4.93
C PHE A 78 19.52 -7.68 -4.23
N PHE A 79 19.13 -8.11 -3.03
CA PHE A 79 18.38 -7.31 -2.08
C PHE A 79 19.35 -6.78 -1.04
N TYR A 80 19.62 -5.46 -1.08
CA TYR A 80 20.68 -4.82 -0.32
C TYR A 80 20.26 -4.35 1.08
N SER A 81 18.97 -4.42 1.41
CA SER A 81 18.40 -3.92 2.67
C SER A 81 17.84 -5.06 3.51
N GLN A 82 17.32 -4.74 4.69
CA GLN A 82 16.55 -5.69 5.49
C GLN A 82 15.06 -5.55 5.17
N ILE A 83 14.32 -6.65 5.27
CA ILE A 83 12.85 -6.63 5.19
C ILE A 83 12.34 -6.53 6.61
N GLU A 84 11.54 -5.51 6.91
CA GLU A 84 11.01 -5.30 8.26
C GLU A 84 10.19 -6.51 8.73
N GLY A 85 10.43 -6.96 9.96
CA GLY A 85 9.75 -8.13 10.54
C GLY A 85 10.19 -9.49 9.98
N PHE A 86 11.18 -9.53 9.08
CA PHE A 86 11.73 -10.76 8.53
C PHE A 86 13.21 -10.95 8.92
N GLU A 87 13.50 -12.08 9.56
CA GLU A 87 14.85 -12.51 9.90
C GLU A 87 15.25 -13.70 9.03
N TYR A 88 16.34 -13.54 8.29
CA TYR A 88 16.85 -14.57 7.40
C TYR A 88 17.54 -15.69 8.19
N GLN A 89 17.26 -16.95 7.81
CA GLN A 89 17.96 -18.14 8.29
C GLN A 89 18.62 -18.90 7.13
N GLU A 90 19.85 -19.35 7.33
CA GLU A 90 20.61 -20.07 6.31
C GLU A 90 20.06 -21.48 6.04
N GLY A 91 20.11 -21.90 4.78
CA GLY A 91 19.66 -23.23 4.35
C GLY A 91 18.20 -23.31 3.90
N TYR A 92 17.40 -22.26 4.08
CA TYR A 92 15.99 -22.21 3.65
C TYR A 92 15.78 -21.33 2.43
N ARG A 93 14.92 -21.76 1.49
CA ARG A 93 14.38 -20.87 0.46
C ARG A 93 13.05 -20.29 0.92
N TYR A 94 12.81 -19.04 0.54
CA TYR A 94 11.65 -18.29 0.99
C TYR A 94 10.73 -17.94 -0.16
N GLN A 95 9.42 -18.00 0.09
CA GLN A 95 8.42 -17.25 -0.66
C GLN A 95 7.85 -16.19 0.28
N LEU A 96 8.07 -14.92 -0.04
CA LEU A 96 7.70 -13.78 0.79
C LEU A 96 6.61 -12.96 0.08
N LEU A 97 5.70 -12.39 0.87
CA LEU A 97 4.79 -11.34 0.43
C LEU A 97 5.17 -10.08 1.19
N ILE A 98 5.56 -9.02 0.48
CA ILE A 98 6.15 -7.80 1.05
C ILE A 98 5.29 -6.62 0.64
N ASP A 99 4.87 -5.80 1.61
CA ASP A 99 4.25 -4.50 1.35
C ASP A 99 5.34 -3.47 1.06
N GLU A 100 5.46 -3.04 -0.19
CA GLU A 100 6.42 -2.02 -0.62
C GLU A 100 5.78 -0.63 -0.61
N PHE A 101 6.39 0.31 0.09
CA PHE A 101 5.95 1.70 0.10
C PHE A 101 6.76 2.51 -0.92
N PRO A 102 6.12 3.21 -1.88
CA PRO A 102 6.85 4.09 -2.76
C PRO A 102 7.40 5.26 -1.91
N LEU A 103 8.71 5.45 -2.00
CA LEU A 103 9.41 6.60 -1.41
C LEU A 103 9.20 7.85 -2.27
#